data_AF-A0A656K084-F1
#
_entry.id   AF-A0A656K084-F1
#
_cell.length_a   1.000
_cell.length_b   1.000
_cell.length_c   1.000
_cell.angle_alpha   90.00
_cell.angle_beta   90.00
_cell.angle_gamma   90.00
#
_symmetry.space_group_name_H-M   'P 1'
#
loop_
_entity.id
_entity.type
_entity.pdbx_description
1 polymer ?
#
loop_
_entity_poly.entity_id
_entity_poly.type
_entity_poly.pdbx_seq_one_letter_code
_entity_poly.pdbx_strand_id
1 'polypeptide(L)' 'MSLAIFTCCSFADSAPVAAADTAGYAIESAKASRGLLLDVAHAGARLVAVGDHGHILYSDDQGKTWSQARVPTRQLLTA' A
#
# COMPACT_ATOMS: atom_id res chain seq x y z
N MET A 1 -1.28 55.53 33.15
CA MET A 1 -0.24 55.54 32.10
C MET A 1 0.83 54.55 32.54
N SER A 2 1.08 53.39 31.96
CA SER A 2 0.58 52.69 30.77
C SER A 2 0.87 51.19 31.02
N LEU A 3 -0.07 50.29 30.74
CA LEU A 3 0.08 48.83 30.93
C LEU A 3 0.85 48.27 29.73
N ALA A 4 2.03 47.68 29.94
CA ALA A 4 2.83 47.06 28.87
C ALA A 4 2.22 45.70 28.50
N ILE A 5 1.60 45.64 27.32
CA ILE A 5 1.07 44.41 26.73
C ILE A 5 2.27 43.65 26.15
N PHE A 6 2.65 42.55 26.81
CA PHE A 6 3.66 41.62 26.32
C PHE A 6 3.03 40.78 25.20
N THR A 7 3.12 41.26 23.96
CA THR A 7 2.65 40.55 22.78
C THR A 7 3.49 39.28 22.61
N CYS A 8 2.89 38.14 22.96
CA CYS A 8 3.42 36.82 22.66
C CYS A 8 3.48 36.65 21.13
N CYS A 9 4.68 36.51 20.55
CA CYS A 9 4.82 36.06 19.17
C CYS A 9 4.26 34.65 19.07
N SER A 10 3.10 34.51 18.41
CA SER A 10 2.57 33.21 18.04
C SER A 10 3.49 32.57 16.99
N PHE A 11 4.29 31.59 17.41
CA PHE A 11 4.92 30.67 16.47
C PHE A 11 3.82 29.78 15.92
N ALA A 12 3.53 29.91 14.62
CA ALA A 12 2.72 28.94 13.91
C ALA A 12 3.56 27.65 13.77
N ASP A 13 3.30 26.68 14.65
CA ASP A 13 3.83 25.33 14.54
C ASP A 13 3.32 24.74 13.22
N SER A 14 4.22 24.63 12.23
CA SER A 14 3.92 23.91 11.00
C SER A 14 3.99 22.43 11.33
N ALA A 15 2.88 21.85 11.78
CA ALA A 15 2.78 20.42 12.01
C ALA A 15 3.16 19.70 10.71
N PRO A 16 4.08 18.71 10.74
CA PRO A 16 4.28 17.88 9.58
C PRO A 16 2.96 17.17 9.32
N VAL A 17 2.34 17.44 8.17
CA VAL A 17 1.31 16.57 7.63
C VAL A 17 2.05 15.28 7.26
N ALA A 18 2.25 14.41 8.25
CA ALA A 18 2.59 13.04 8.00
C ALA A 18 1.49 12.52 7.08
N ALA A 19 1.85 12.28 5.82
CA ALA A 19 0.97 11.65 4.86
C ALA A 19 0.50 10.36 5.51
N ALA A 20 -0.74 10.38 6.04
CA ALA A 20 -1.34 9.21 6.63
C ALA A 20 -1.58 8.25 5.46
N ASP A 21 -0.58 7.41 5.20
CA ASP A 21 -0.68 6.29 4.29
C ASP A 21 -1.72 5.34 4.89
N THR A 22 -2.98 5.63 4.60
CA THR A 22 -4.08 4.72 4.81
C THR A 22 -3.94 3.66 3.71
N ALA A 23 -2.85 2.88 3.76
CA ALA A 23 -2.65 1.70 2.94
C ALA A 23 -3.67 0.67 3.40
N GLY A 24 -4.92 0.83 2.95
CA GLY A 24 -5.96 -0.13 3.23
C GLY A 24 -5.62 -1.46 2.55
N TYR A 25 -6.22 -2.54 3.05
CA TYR A 25 -5.98 -3.89 2.52
C TYR A 25 -6.36 -4.01 1.05
N ALA A 26 -5.57 -4.76 0.27
CA ALA A 26 -5.91 -5.13 -1.09
C ALA A 26 -7.35 -5.67 -1.16
N ILE A 27 -8.14 -5.15 -2.10
CA ILE A 27 -9.51 -5.61 -2.31
C ILE A 27 -9.44 -6.95 -3.06
N GLU A 28 -10.03 -7.99 -2.49
CA GLU A 28 -10.14 -9.29 -3.15
C GLU A 28 -11.05 -9.17 -4.38
N SER A 29 -10.55 -9.67 -5.52
CA SER A 29 -11.28 -9.62 -6.79
C SER A 29 -11.17 -10.97 -7.51
N ALA A 30 -12.31 -11.49 -7.97
CA ALA A 30 -12.36 -12.70 -8.79
C ALA A 30 -11.62 -12.54 -10.15
N LYS A 31 -11.30 -11.30 -10.55
CA LYS A 31 -10.56 -11.01 -11.78
C LYS A 31 -9.07 -10.74 -11.55
N ALA A 32 -8.58 -10.75 -10.31
CA ALA A 32 -7.19 -10.39 -10.00
C ALA A 32 -6.17 -11.22 -10.81
N SER A 33 -6.41 -12.52 -11.00
CA SER A 33 -5.52 -13.41 -11.77
C SER A 33 -5.60 -13.24 -13.29
N ARG A 34 -6.51 -12.39 -13.78
CA ARG A 34 -6.71 -12.07 -15.19
C ARG A 34 -6.47 -10.59 -15.48
N GLY A 35 -6.04 -9.82 -14.47
CA GLY A 35 -5.64 -8.42 -14.60
C GLY A 35 -4.20 -8.29 -15.10
N LEU A 36 -3.63 -7.09 -14.99
CA LEU A 36 -2.25 -6.87 -15.37
C LEU A 36 -1.33 -7.35 -14.24
N LEU A 37 -0.54 -8.39 -14.53
CA LEU A 37 0.53 -8.85 -13.65
C LEU A 37 1.84 -8.25 -14.13
N LEU A 38 2.56 -7.63 -13.20
CA LEU A 38 3.81 -6.91 -13.49
C LEU A 38 5.03 -7.81 -13.36
N ASP A 39 5.02 -8.72 -12.38
CA ASP A 39 6.12 -9.64 -12.16
C ASP A 39 5.67 -10.95 -11.49
N VAL A 40 6.50 -11.99 -11.61
CA VAL A 40 6.33 -13.28 -10.95
C VAL A 40 7.66 -13.85 -10.48
N ALA A 41 7.71 -14.28 -9.22
CA ALA A 41 8.89 -14.85 -8.61
C ALA A 41 8.59 -16.19 -7.92
N HIS A 42 9.63 -17.01 -7.77
CA HIS A 42 9.57 -18.22 -6.96
C HIS A 42 9.87 -17.88 -5.50
N ALA A 43 8.97 -18.26 -4.59
CA ALA A 43 9.15 -18.25 -3.15
C ALA A 43 9.24 -19.71 -2.66
N GLY A 44 10.42 -20.33 -2.86
CA GLY A 44 10.60 -21.77 -2.67
C GLY A 44 9.83 -22.55 -3.75
N ALA A 45 8.90 -23.40 -3.33
CA ALA A 45 8.04 -24.17 -4.24
C ALA A 45 6.78 -23.40 -4.71
N ARG A 46 6.48 -22.25 -4.11
CA ARG A 46 5.30 -21.44 -4.42
C ARG A 46 5.65 -20.36 -5.43
N LEU A 47 4.77 -20.09 -6.38
CA LEU A 47 4.84 -18.91 -7.23
C LEU A 47 4.12 -17.74 -6.57
N VAL A 48 4.69 -16.54 -6.68
CA VAL A 48 4.08 -15.29 -6.24
C VAL A 48 4.08 -14.34 -7.43
N ALA A 49 2.90 -13.86 -7.81
CA ALA A 49 2.72 -12.84 -8.84
C ALA A 49 2.21 -11.54 -8.20
N VAL A 50 2.70 -10.42 -8.70
CA VAL A 50 2.28 -9.09 -8.28
C VAL A 50 1.73 -8.32 -9.48
N GLY A 51 0.72 -7.48 -9.25
CA GLY A 51 0.00 -6.77 -10.30
C GLY A 51 -0.44 -5.38 -9.90
N ASP A 52 -1.27 -4.79 -10.77
CA ASP A 52 -1.87 -3.49 -10.52
C ASP A 52 -2.79 -3.49 -9.29
N HIS A 53 -3.02 -2.31 -8.70
CA HIS A 53 -3.88 -2.12 -7.51
C HIS A 53 -3.47 -2.90 -6.24
N GLY A 54 -2.21 -3.34 -6.15
CA GLY A 54 -1.71 -4.11 -5.01
C GLY A 54 -2.19 -5.57 -5.02
N HIS A 55 -2.57 -6.10 -6.18
CA HIS A 55 -2.86 -7.53 -6.31
C HIS A 55 -1.60 -8.35 -6.10
N ILE A 56 -1.58 -9.12 -5.02
CA ILE A 56 -0.60 -10.18 -4.79
C ILE A 56 -1.32 -11.50 -4.88
N LEU A 57 -0.89 -12.36 -5.80
CA LEU A 57 -1.43 -13.70 -5.97
C LEU A 57 -0.34 -14.73 -5.70
N TYR A 58 -0.75 -15.88 -5.19
CA TYR A 58 0.14 -17.03 -5.05
C TYR A 58 -0.48 -18.28 -5.66
N SER A 59 0.41 -19.20 -6.06
CA SER A 59 0.06 -20.50 -6.61
C SER A 59 0.97 -21.58 -6.04
N ASP A 60 0.36 -22.66 -5.57
CA ASP A 60 1.05 -23.86 -5.08
C ASP A 60 1.09 -24.99 -6.12
N ASP A 61 0.51 -24.78 -7.30
CA ASP A 61 0.33 -25.79 -8.34
C ASP A 61 1.00 -25.41 -9.66
N GLN A 62 2.11 -24.67 -9.57
CA GLN A 62 2.91 -24.17 -10.70
C GLN A 62 2.12 -23.26 -11.65
N GLY A 63 1.22 -22.43 -11.10
CA GLY A 63 0.50 -21.39 -11.84
C GLY A 63 -0.80 -21.85 -12.49
N LYS A 64 -1.29 -23.05 -12.18
CA LYS A 64 -2.58 -23.54 -12.72
C LYS A 64 -3.76 -22.86 -12.02
N THR A 65 -3.66 -22.66 -10.72
CA THR A 65 -4.62 -21.90 -9.93
C THR A 65 -3.92 -20.82 -9.13
N TRP A 66 -4.63 -19.70 -8.92
CA TRP A 66 -4.12 -18.52 -8.24
C TRP A 66 -5.08 -18.08 -7.16
N SER A 67 -4.54 -17.76 -5.99
CA SER A 67 -5.29 -17.21 -4.86
C SER A 67 -4.73 -15.85 -4.48
N GLN A 68 -5.61 -14.87 -4.26
CA GLN A 68 -5.19 -13.53 -3.86
C GLN A 68 -4.81 -13.53 -2.37
N ALA A 69 -3.66 -12.97 -2.04
CA ALA A 69 -3.23 -12.75 -0.67
C ALA A 69 -3.91 -11.52 -0.07
N ARG A 70 -4.26 -11.60 1.22
CA ARG A 70 -4.73 -10.46 1.99
C ARG A 70 -3.53 -9.68 2.51
N VAL A 71 -3.23 -8.55 1.87
CA VAL A 71 -2.08 -7.70 2.21
C VAL A 71 -2.51 -6.27 2.54
N PRO A 72 -1.86 -5.58 3.49
CA PRO A 72 -2.19 -4.21 3.89
C PRO A 72 -1.58 -3.18 2.92
N THR A 73 -1.72 -3.41 1.61
CA THR A 73 -1.30 -2.45 0.58
C THR A 73 -2.24 -2.50 -0.61
N ARG A 74 -2.44 -1.35 -1.25
CA ARG A 74 -3.18 -1.17 -2.52
C ARG A 74 -2.32 -0.49 -3.59
N GLN A 75 -1.04 -0.24 -3.27
CA GLN A 75 -0.13 0.45 -4.18
C GLN A 75 0.26 -0.49 -5.32
N LEU A 76 0.61 0.10 -6.47
CA LEU A 76 1.25 -0.63 -7.56
C LEU A 76 2.57 -1.23 -7.05
N LEU A 77 2.80 -2.51 -7.34
CA LEU A 77 4.03 -3.20 -6.96
C LEU A 77 4.96 -3.31 -8.17
N THR A 78 6.11 -2.65 -8.11
CA THR A 78 7.14 -2.68 -9.14
C THR A 78 8.39 -3.36 -8.60
N ALA A 79 9.06 -4.18 -9.42
CA ALA A 79 10.32 -4.85 -9.10
C ALA A 79 11.54 -4.02 -9.56
#